data_AF-A0AAT9HUP3-F1
#
_entry.id   AF-A0AAT9HUP3-F1
#
_cell.length_a   1.000
_cell.length_b   1.000
_cell.length_c   1.000
_cell.angle_alpha   90.00
_cell.angle_beta   90.00
_cell.angle_gamma   90.00
#
_symmetry.space_group_name_H-M   'P 1'
#
loop_
_entity.id
_entity.type
_entity.pdbx_description
1 polymer ?
#
loop_
_entity_poly.entity_id
_entity_poly.type
_entity_poly.pdbx_seq_one_letter_code
_entity_poly.pdbx_strand_id
1 'polypeptide(L)'
;MRITGISTHVVGTPWRNLTYVQVHTDEGITGVGETRMLGHTDALLGYLKEAEVNHILGADPFAVEDLVRRMKYGDYGRAGEIVMSGIAVVEMACWDIKGKALGVPVWQLLGGKVTDKVKAYANGWYTTERTPRRTTRPRRR
;
A
#
# COMPACT_ATOMS: atom_id res chain seq x y z
N MET A 1 16.81 -10.11 9.55
CA MET A 1 16.06 -8.88 9.34
C MET A 1 14.91 -8.75 10.32
N ARG A 2 14.74 -7.56 10.90
CA ARG A 2 13.64 -7.19 11.80
C ARG A 2 13.17 -5.77 11.49
N ILE A 3 11.87 -5.54 11.62
CA ILE A 3 11.28 -4.20 11.47
C ILE A 3 11.62 -3.35 12.70
N THR A 4 12.17 -2.15 12.47
CA THR A 4 12.57 -1.19 13.50
C THR A 4 11.57 -0.05 13.70
N GLY A 5 10.63 0.12 12.78
CA GLY A 5 9.55 1.10 12.88
C GLY A 5 8.92 1.41 11.53
N ILE A 6 7.91 2.27 11.56
CA ILE A 6 7.25 2.77 10.35
C ILE A 6 7.19 4.30 10.32
N SER A 7 7.30 4.87 9.12
CA SER A 7 7.04 6.30 8.87
C SER A 7 5.83 6.45 7.96
N THR A 8 4.91 7.35 8.29
CA THR A 8 3.71 7.60 7.48
C THR A 8 3.77 8.99 6.85
N HIS A 9 3.44 9.07 5.56
CA HIS A 9 3.46 10.31 4.80
C HIS A 9 2.14 10.49 4.08
N VAL A 10 1.43 11.58 4.39
CA VAL A 10 0.18 11.93 3.71
C VAL A 10 0.45 12.97 2.63
N VAL A 11 0.14 12.62 1.40
CA VAL A 11 0.25 13.50 0.23
C VAL A 11 -1.15 13.87 -0.22
N GLY A 12 -1.51 15.15 -0.02
CA GLY A 12 -2.78 15.71 -0.48
C GLY A 12 -2.80 15.86 -2.00
N THR A 13 -3.90 15.46 -2.63
CA THR A 13 -4.23 15.76 -4.02
C THR A 13 -5.55 16.54 -4.07
N PRO A 14 -5.95 17.16 -5.21
CA PRO A 14 -7.10 18.07 -5.26
C PRO A 14 -8.44 17.50 -4.74
N TRP A 15 -8.60 16.18 -4.67
CA TRP A 15 -9.86 15.54 -4.29
C TRP A 15 -9.71 14.36 -3.31
N ARG A 16 -8.47 14.06 -2.88
CA ARG A 16 -8.19 12.91 -1.99
C ARG A 16 -6.80 13.00 -1.38
N ASN A 17 -6.60 12.27 -0.29
CA ASN A 17 -5.29 12.02 0.28
C ASN A 17 -4.74 10.66 -0.18
N LEU A 18 -3.44 10.61 -0.43
CA LEU A 18 -2.67 9.37 -0.59
C LEU A 18 -1.80 9.21 0.66
N THR A 19 -1.76 7.99 1.21
CA THR A 19 -0.95 7.67 2.38
C THR A 19 0.13 6.69 1.96
N TYR A 20 1.38 7.10 2.10
CA TYR A 20 2.53 6.22 1.94
C TYR A 20 3.02 5.77 3.32
N VAL A 21 3.38 4.50 3.43
CA VAL A 21 3.99 3.93 4.62
C VAL A 21 5.36 3.39 4.24
N GLN A 22 6.37 3.83 4.97
CA GLN A 22 7.72 3.29 4.89
C GLN A 22 7.94 2.37 6.08
N VAL A 23 8.39 1.14 5.82
CA VAL A 23 8.74 0.16 6.85
C VAL A 23 10.27 0.07 6.89
N HIS A 24 10.85 0.36 8.05
CA HIS A 24 12.31 0.38 8.24
C HIS A 24 12.80 -0.93 8.87
N THR A 25 14.00 -1.36 8.50
CA THR A 25 14.61 -2.59 9.05
C THR A 25 15.95 -2.31 9.71
N ASP A 26 16.39 -3.24 10.56
CA ASP A 26 17.71 -3.25 11.22
C ASP A 26 18.87 -3.39 10.23
N GLU A 27 18.62 -3.94 9.05
CA GLU A 27 19.59 -4.11 7.96
C GLU A 27 19.65 -2.89 7.02
N GLY A 28 18.97 -1.79 7.34
CA GLY A 28 18.98 -0.55 6.54
C GLY A 28 18.13 -0.59 5.27
N ILE A 29 17.43 -1.71 5.00
CA ILE A 29 16.47 -1.81 3.89
C ILE A 29 15.15 -1.18 4.32
N THR A 30 14.57 -0.35 3.46
CA THR A 30 13.26 0.26 3.69
C THR A 30 12.30 -0.14 2.58
N GLY A 31 11.12 -0.63 2.98
CA GLY A 31 10.01 -0.94 2.08
C GLY A 31 9.01 0.19 2.00
N VAL A 32 8.28 0.30 0.90
CA VAL A 32 7.24 1.31 0.69
C VAL A 32 5.93 0.64 0.28
N GLY A 33 4.86 1.04 0.95
CA GLY A 33 3.48 0.74 0.54
C GLY A 33 2.68 2.02 0.35
N GLU A 34 1.63 1.95 -0.47
CA GLU A 34 0.69 3.05 -0.69
C GLU A 34 -0.74 2.59 -0.40
N THR A 35 -1.52 3.41 0.28
CA THR A 35 -2.97 3.23 0.34
C THR A 35 -3.71 4.56 0.24
N ARG A 36 -4.99 4.47 -0.07
CA ARG A 36 -5.87 5.63 -0.25
C ARG A 36 -7.18 5.39 0.47
N MET A 37 -7.42 6.21 1.48
CA MET A 37 -8.67 6.28 2.24
C MET A 37 -9.43 7.56 1.89
N LEU A 38 -10.72 7.47 1.56
CA LEU A 38 -11.58 8.64 1.39
C LEU A 38 -12.29 8.94 2.70
N GLY A 39 -12.08 10.13 3.27
CA GLY A 39 -12.74 10.54 4.53
C GLY A 39 -12.26 9.81 5.80
N HIS A 40 -11.26 8.94 5.68
CA HIS A 40 -10.78 8.08 6.79
C HIS A 40 -9.25 8.05 6.92
N THR A 41 -8.55 9.08 6.40
CA THR A 41 -7.08 9.15 6.48
C THR A 41 -6.59 9.15 7.92
N ASP A 42 -7.15 10.00 8.79
CA ASP A 42 -6.68 10.10 10.18
C ASP A 42 -6.99 8.83 10.98
N ALA A 43 -8.10 8.16 10.67
CA ALA A 43 -8.43 6.88 11.28
C ALA A 43 -7.43 5.78 10.90
N LEU A 44 -6.96 5.77 9.65
CA LEU A 44 -5.88 4.89 9.21
C LEU A 44 -4.57 5.21 9.93
N LEU A 45 -4.19 6.50 10.06
CA LEU A 45 -2.97 6.89 10.75
C LEU A 45 -3.01 6.50 12.24
N GLY A 46 -4.17 6.68 12.89
CA GLY A 46 -4.40 6.24 14.26
C GLY A 46 -4.20 4.74 14.41
N TYR A 47 -4.82 3.94 13.53
CA TYR A 47 -4.63 2.49 13.52
C TYR A 47 -3.17 2.09 13.31
N LEU A 48 -2.48 2.69 12.33
CA LEU A 48 -1.09 2.36 12.03
C LEU A 48 -0.15 2.64 13.21
N LYS A 49 -0.41 3.70 13.98
CA LYS A 49 0.35 4.02 15.19
C LYS A 49 0.19 2.94 16.27
N GLU A 50 -1.02 2.42 16.47
CA GLU A 50 -1.26 1.33 17.42
C GLU A 50 -0.69 0.01 16.91
N ALA A 51 -0.91 -0.29 15.63
CA ALA A 51 -0.43 -1.50 14.99
C ALA A 51 1.10 -1.59 14.94
N GLU A 52 1.79 -0.45 14.83
CA GLU A 52 3.25 -0.37 14.92
C GLU A 52 3.74 -1.05 16.20
N VAL A 53 3.20 -0.63 17.34
CA VAL A 53 3.61 -1.12 18.67
C VAL A 53 3.13 -2.54 18.90
N ASN A 54 1.89 -2.85 18.52
CA ASN A 54 1.24 -4.11 18.88
C ASN A 54 1.70 -5.29 18.01
N HIS A 55 2.00 -5.05 16.74
CA HIS A 55 2.13 -6.13 15.75
C HIS A 55 3.39 -6.06 14.91
N ILE A 56 3.83 -4.85 14.53
CA ILE A 56 4.82 -4.64 13.47
C ILE A 56 6.25 -4.58 14.00
N LEU A 57 6.49 -3.87 15.11
CA LEU A 57 7.83 -3.73 15.68
C LEU A 57 8.44 -5.09 16.02
N GLY A 58 9.69 -5.30 15.58
CA GLY A 58 10.43 -6.54 15.80
C GLY A 58 9.98 -7.71 14.92
N ALA A 59 8.93 -7.57 14.11
CA ALA A 59 8.50 -8.61 13.18
C ALA A 59 9.54 -8.82 12.06
N ASP A 60 9.63 -10.05 11.56
CA ASP A 60 10.44 -10.38 10.38
C ASP A 60 9.65 -10.00 9.10
N PRO A 61 10.14 -9.07 8.27
CA PRO A 61 9.45 -8.68 7.03
C PRO A 61 9.39 -9.81 5.99
N PHE A 62 10.15 -10.89 6.14
CA PHE A 62 10.03 -12.08 5.29
C PHE A 62 8.83 -12.96 5.67
N ALA A 63 8.37 -12.89 6.92
CA ALA A 63 7.23 -13.62 7.47
C ALA A 63 5.89 -12.86 7.25
N VAL A 64 5.65 -12.43 6.01
CA VAL A 64 4.52 -11.58 5.62
C VAL A 64 3.16 -12.15 6.06
N GLU A 65 2.91 -13.43 5.78
CA GLU A 65 1.64 -14.09 6.14
C GLU A 65 1.42 -14.17 7.66
N ASP A 66 2.50 -14.33 8.43
CA ASP A 66 2.42 -14.31 9.89
C ASP A 66 2.04 -12.91 10.39
N LEU A 67 2.69 -11.87 9.89
CA LEU A 67 2.38 -10.49 10.25
C LEU A 67 0.95 -10.11 9.85
N VAL A 68 0.51 -10.47 8.65
CA VAL A 68 -0.87 -10.26 8.18
C VAL A 68 -1.88 -10.96 9.09
N ARG A 69 -1.65 -12.23 9.43
CA ARG A 69 -2.53 -12.97 10.35
C ARG A 69 -2.54 -12.33 11.74
N ARG A 70 -1.39 -11.93 12.25
CA ARG A 70 -1.24 -11.26 13.55
C ARG A 70 -2.04 -9.97 13.59
N MET A 71 -1.89 -9.09 12.62
CA MET A 71 -2.66 -7.83 12.55
C MET A 71 -4.15 -8.08 12.32
N LYS A 72 -4.53 -9.07 11.50
CA LYS A 72 -5.92 -9.35 11.17
C LYS A 72 -6.73 -9.95 12.32
N TYR A 73 -6.10 -10.82 13.12
CA TYR A 73 -6.78 -11.59 14.15
C TYR A 73 -6.36 -11.22 15.59
N GLY A 74 -5.20 -10.57 15.76
CA GLY A 74 -4.65 -10.22 17.07
C GLY A 74 -5.40 -9.10 17.79
N ASP A 75 -6.18 -8.30 17.06
CA ASP A 75 -7.02 -7.25 17.64
C ASP A 75 -8.38 -7.78 18.13
N TYR A 76 -8.66 -9.09 17.99
CA TYR A 76 -9.90 -9.77 18.40
C TYR A 76 -11.22 -9.15 17.88
N GLY A 77 -11.12 -8.22 16.93
CA GLY A 77 -12.23 -7.56 16.26
C GLY A 77 -12.34 -7.96 14.78
N ARG A 78 -13.44 -7.55 14.14
CA ARG A 78 -13.58 -7.71 12.69
C ARG A 78 -12.72 -6.67 11.98
N ALA A 79 -11.74 -7.12 11.20
CA ALA A 79 -10.96 -6.25 10.33
C ALA A 79 -11.85 -5.59 9.26
N GLY A 80 -12.20 -4.31 9.48
CA GLY A 80 -12.93 -3.47 8.54
C GLY A 80 -12.02 -2.76 7.54
N GLU A 81 -12.55 -1.75 6.83
CA GLU A 81 -11.82 -1.03 5.78
C GLU A 81 -10.50 -0.43 6.27
N ILE A 82 -10.51 0.21 7.44
CA ILE A 82 -9.32 0.87 8.03
C ILE A 82 -8.24 -0.17 8.34
N VAL A 83 -8.60 -1.22 9.08
CA VAL A 83 -7.68 -2.29 9.49
C VAL A 83 -7.12 -3.01 8.28
N MET A 84 -7.97 -3.42 7.33
CA MET A 84 -7.52 -4.11 6.12
C MET A 84 -6.65 -3.23 5.24
N SER A 85 -6.89 -1.92 5.18
CA SER A 85 -6.04 -0.97 4.47
C SER A 85 -4.68 -0.78 5.15
N GLY A 86 -4.65 -0.75 6.49
CA GLY A 86 -3.41 -0.73 7.27
C GLY A 86 -2.59 -2.01 7.11
N ILE A 87 -3.24 -3.17 7.09
CA ILE A 87 -2.60 -4.45 6.80
C ILE A 87 -2.01 -4.44 5.37
N ALA A 88 -2.81 -4.05 4.37
CA ALA A 88 -2.38 -4.05 2.98
C ALA A 88 -1.17 -3.13 2.74
N VAL A 89 -1.15 -1.93 3.34
CA VAL A 89 -0.04 -1.00 3.12
C VAL A 89 1.27 -1.47 3.74
N VAL A 90 1.20 -2.15 4.89
CA VAL A 90 2.37 -2.76 5.53
C VAL A 90 2.83 -4.01 4.77
N GLU A 91 1.89 -4.82 4.29
CA GLU A 91 2.16 -6.02 3.48
C GLU A 91 2.88 -5.67 2.17
N MET A 92 2.42 -4.65 1.45
CA MET A 92 3.10 -4.14 0.26
C MET A 92 4.54 -3.70 0.55
N ALA A 93 4.76 -2.99 1.66
CA ALA A 93 6.10 -2.57 2.08
C ALA A 93 7.00 -3.77 2.41
N CYS A 94 6.45 -4.84 3.01
CA CYS A 94 7.21 -6.06 3.28
C CYS A 94 7.61 -6.79 1.97
N TRP A 95 6.74 -6.81 0.96
CA TRP A 95 7.10 -7.33 -0.36
C TRP A 95 8.18 -6.50 -1.05
N ASP A 96 8.10 -5.17 -0.94
CA ASP A 96 9.13 -4.27 -1.45
C ASP A 96 10.49 -4.52 -0.75
N ILE A 97 10.50 -4.72 0.58
CA ILE A 97 11.69 -5.16 1.33
C ILE A 97 12.22 -6.48 0.78
N LYS A 98 11.36 -7.49 0.60
CA LYS A 98 11.77 -8.81 0.11
C LYS A 98 12.40 -8.73 -1.28
N GLY A 99 11.81 -7.95 -2.19
CA GLY A 99 12.36 -7.71 -3.51
C GLY A 99 13.73 -7.02 -3.46
N LYS A 100 13.85 -5.95 -2.66
CA LYS A 100 15.11 -5.23 -2.46
C LYS A 100 16.20 -6.09 -1.85
N ALA A 101 15.88 -6.85 -0.80
CA ALA A 101 16.81 -7.74 -0.12
C ALA A 101 17.33 -8.87 -1.02
N LEU A 102 16.48 -9.38 -1.92
CA LEU A 102 16.83 -10.45 -2.85
C LEU A 102 17.35 -9.93 -4.20
N GLY A 103 17.37 -8.61 -4.42
CA GLY A 103 17.82 -8.00 -5.67
C GLY A 103 16.94 -8.33 -6.88
N VAL A 104 15.65 -8.65 -6.66
CA VAL A 104 14.71 -9.04 -7.72
C VAL A 104 13.40 -8.25 -7.62
N PRO A 105 12.72 -7.98 -8.74
CA PRO A 105 11.41 -7.36 -8.70
C PRO A 105 10.36 -8.29 -8.09
N VAL A 106 9.37 -7.72 -7.40
CA VAL A 106 8.32 -8.49 -6.68
C VAL A 106 7.60 -9.50 -7.56
N TRP A 107 7.31 -9.17 -8.83
CA TRP A 107 6.66 -10.12 -9.74
C TRP A 107 7.46 -11.41 -9.96
N GLN A 108 8.79 -11.38 -9.80
CA GLN A 108 9.62 -12.57 -9.90
C GLN A 108 9.41 -13.49 -8.70
N LEU A 109 9.19 -12.92 -7.52
CA LEU A 109 8.83 -13.65 -6.30
C LEU A 109 7.42 -14.25 -6.39
N LEU A 110 6.52 -13.63 -7.16
CA LEU A 110 5.15 -14.10 -7.39
C LEU A 110 5.02 -15.19 -8.46
N GLY A 111 6.14 -15.74 -8.95
CA GLY A 111 6.13 -16.84 -9.94
C GLY A 111 6.60 -16.45 -11.34
N GLY A 112 7.15 -15.25 -11.52
CA GLY A 112 7.78 -14.84 -12.77
C GLY A 112 6.86 -14.12 -13.75
N LYS A 113 7.46 -13.70 -14.86
CA LYS A 113 6.83 -12.83 -15.85
C LYS A 113 5.94 -13.63 -16.80
N VAL A 114 4.69 -13.20 -16.97
CA VAL A 114 3.72 -13.81 -17.92
C VAL A 114 3.37 -12.91 -19.12
N THR A 115 3.70 -11.62 -19.06
CA THR A 115 3.49 -10.65 -20.15
C THR A 115 4.53 -9.54 -20.11
N ASP A 116 4.90 -8.99 -21.26
CA ASP A 116 5.83 -7.85 -21.38
C ASP A 116 5.19 -6.50 -21.06
N LYS A 117 3.88 -6.37 -21.28
CA LYS A 117 3.14 -5.13 -21.07
C LYS A 117 1.69 -5.39 -20.71
N VAL A 118 1.16 -4.55 -19.82
CA VAL A 118 -0.25 -4.55 -19.44
C VAL A 118 -0.97 -3.40 -20.15
N LYS A 119 -2.11 -3.68 -20.79
CA LYS A 119 -2.93 -2.63 -21.41
C LYS A 119 -3.60 -1.81 -20.30
N ALA A 120 -3.48 -0.48 -20.37
CA ALA A 120 -4.18 0.44 -19.47
C ALA A 120 -5.34 1.13 -20.21
N TYR A 121 -6.39 1.48 -19.46
CA TYR A 121 -7.46 2.37 -19.93
C TYR A 121 -7.44 3.67 -19.14
N ALA A 122 -7.82 4.78 -19.78
CA ALA A 122 -7.90 6.08 -19.11
C ALA A 122 -9.23 6.22 -18.37
N ASN A 123 -9.17 6.66 -17.12
CA ASN A 123 -10.34 7.05 -16.32
C ASN A 123 -10.17 8.50 -15.81
N GLY A 124 -11.26 9.17 -15.43
CA GLY A 124 -11.24 10.59 -15.02
C GLY A 124 -11.24 11.59 -16.19
N TRP A 125 -11.53 11.12 -17.41
CA TRP A 125 -11.64 11.96 -18.61
C TRP A 125 -12.92 12.81 -18.66
N TYR A 126 -13.89 12.54 -17.78
CA TYR A 126 -15.20 13.22 -17.71
C TYR A 126 -15.20 14.50 -16.86
N THR A 127 -14.02 15.05 -16.53
CA THR A 127 -13.88 16.33 -15.82
C THR A 127 -14.16 17.55 -16.71
N THR A 128 -14.37 17.33 -18.01
CA THR A 128 -14.83 18.36 -18.95
C THR A 128 -16.34 18.53 -18.88
N GLU A 129 -16.83 19.66 -19.42
CA GLU A 129 -18.25 19.91 -19.60
C GLU A 129 -18.97 18.70 -20.25
N ARG A 130 -20.05 18.25 -19.62
CA ARG A 130 -20.77 17.00 -19.93
C ARG A 130 -21.72 17.17 -21.11
N THR A 131 -21.19 17.60 -22.26
CA THR A 131 -21.92 17.61 -23.53
C THR A 131 -21.48 16.43 -24.40
N PRO A 132 -22.39 15.75 -25.13
CA PRO A 132 -22.06 14.59 -25.96
C PRO A 132 -20.88 14.82 -26.91
N ARG A 133 -20.78 16.04 -27.48
CA ARG A 133 -19.71 16.45 -28.40
C ARG A 133 -18.33 16.53 -27.73
N ARG A 134 -18.25 16.87 -26.44
CA ARG A 134 -16.98 16.96 -25.70
C ARG A 134 -16.55 15.63 -25.08
N THR A 135 -17.49 14.80 -24.65
CA THR A 135 -17.21 13.48 -24.06
C THR A 135 -16.85 12.41 -25.08
N THR A 136 -17.35 12.49 -26.33
CA THR A 136 -17.09 11.49 -27.37
C THR A 136 -15.85 11.75 -28.22
N ARG A 137 -15.21 12.92 -28.09
CA ARG A 137 -14.04 13.26 -28.91
C ARG A 137 -12.84 12.43 -28.41
N PRO A 138 -12.31 11.48 -29.21
CA PRO A 138 -11.10 10.77 -28.82
C PRO A 138 -10.00 11.82 -28.64
N ARG A 139 -9.46 11.95 -27.42
CA ARG A 139 -8.23 12.71 -27.20
C ARG A 139 -7.13 11.98 -27.96
N ARG A 140 -6.88 12.39 -29.20
CA ARG A 140 -5.75 11.90 -29.99
C ARG A 140 -4.49 12.26 -29.22
N ARG A 141 -3.60 11.27 -29.11
CA ARG A 141 -2.26 11.42 -28.53
C ARG A 141 -1.45 12.43 -29.33
#